data_AF-A0A924IZ69-F1
#
_entry.id   AF-A0A924IZ69-F1
#
_cell.length_a   1.000
_cell.length_b   1.000
_cell.length_c   1.000
_cell.angle_alpha   90.00
_cell.angle_beta   90.00
_cell.angle_gamma   90.00
#
_symmetry.space_group_name_H-M   'P 1'
#
loop_
_entity.id
_entity.type
_entity.pdbx_description
1 polymer ?
#
loop_
_entity_poly.entity_id
_entity_poly.type
_entity_poly.pdbx_seq_one_letter_code
_entity_poly.pdbx_strand_id
1 'polypeptide(L)'
;TFLSGKTYHRVGTRVREIVAGYETSILSDNVYNVTGNWTTTFPNTTIQSSTITTPLVIKLNCANIVKGVITSTRNGNTATLDYGNGDCDNLAVFTFNGVANNIVLGN
;
A
#
# COMPACT_ATOMS: atom_id res chain seq x y z
N THR A 1 9.76 -16.68 6.71
CA THR A 1 9.02 -17.57 5.79
C THR A 1 7.60 -17.65 6.31
N PHE A 2 6.58 -17.25 5.54
CA PHE A 2 5.19 -17.48 5.98
C PHE A 2 4.95 -19.00 6.06
N LEU A 3 4.12 -19.44 7.01
CA LEU A 3 3.92 -20.82 7.48
C LEU A 3 3.61 -21.90 6.41
N SER A 4 3.55 -21.56 5.12
CA SER A 4 3.22 -22.47 4.02
C SER A 4 4.39 -22.85 3.09
N GLY A 5 5.62 -22.37 3.32
CA GLY A 5 6.77 -22.66 2.43
C GLY A 5 6.64 -22.14 0.98
N LYS A 6 5.66 -21.28 0.71
CA LYS A 6 5.39 -20.72 -0.61
C LYS A 6 6.29 -19.51 -0.87
N THR A 7 6.94 -19.47 -2.02
CA THR A 7 7.77 -18.36 -2.47
C THR A 7 7.02 -17.49 -3.47
N TYR A 8 7.06 -16.18 -3.26
CA TYR A 8 6.51 -15.17 -4.17
C TYR A 8 7.65 -14.29 -4.64
N HIS A 9 7.74 -14.05 -5.95
CA HIS A 9 8.76 -13.16 -6.51
C HIS A 9 8.14 -11.82 -6.82
N ARG A 10 8.74 -10.73 -6.32
CA ARG A 10 8.24 -9.38 -6.56
C ARG A 10 9.33 -8.50 -7.16
N VAL A 11 9.01 -7.81 -8.25
CA VAL A 11 9.91 -6.91 -8.96
C VAL A 11 9.16 -5.62 -9.27
N GLY A 12 9.78 -4.47 -9.03
CA GLY A 12 9.15 -3.18 -9.30
C GLY A 12 9.93 -2.00 -8.76
N THR A 13 9.32 -0.83 -8.86
CA THR A 13 9.85 0.43 -8.36
C THR A 13 9.01 0.93 -7.19
N ARG A 14 9.69 1.53 -6.21
CA ARG A 14 9.07 2.24 -5.10
C ARG A 14 9.89 3.49 -4.84
N VAL A 15 9.26 4.65 -4.98
CA VAL A 15 9.86 5.95 -4.68
C VAL A 15 9.23 6.45 -3.39
N ARG A 16 10.05 6.99 -2.50
CA ARG A 16 9.62 7.60 -1.25
C ARG A 16 10.18 9.01 -1.19
N GLU A 17 9.31 9.99 -1.25
CA GLU A 17 9.62 11.42 -1.21
C GLU A 17 9.21 11.96 0.15
N ILE A 18 10.08 12.76 0.76
CA ILE A 18 9.75 13.52 1.97
C ILE A 18 9.05 14.82 1.55
N VAL A 19 7.89 15.10 2.13
CA VAL A 19 7.04 16.24 1.75
C VAL A 19 6.79 17.22 2.89
N ALA A 20 7.12 16.84 4.13
CA ALA A 20 7.11 17.71 5.31
C ALA A 20 8.08 17.18 6.38
N GLY A 21 8.46 18.04 7.33
CA GLY A 21 9.32 17.70 8.48
C GLY A 21 10.83 17.79 8.22
N TYR A 22 11.26 17.79 6.95
CA TYR A 22 12.67 17.73 6.57
C TYR A 22 13.53 18.92 7.04
N GLU A 23 12.92 20.04 7.42
CA GLU A 23 13.59 21.23 7.97
C GLU A 23 13.92 21.10 9.46
N THR A 24 13.31 20.14 10.17
CA THR A 24 13.52 19.94 11.60
C THR A 24 14.50 18.79 11.84
N SER A 25 15.19 18.82 13.00
CA SER A 25 15.99 17.67 13.44
C SER A 25 15.14 16.54 14.03
N ILE A 26 13.81 16.68 14.08
CA ILE A 26 12.88 15.73 14.70
C ILE A 26 12.34 14.81 13.63
N LEU A 27 12.94 13.63 13.46
CA LEU A 27 12.53 12.72 12.38
C LEU A 27 11.06 12.25 12.46
N SER A 28 10.43 12.26 13.64
CA SER A 28 9.07 11.76 13.83
C SER A 28 7.98 12.66 13.24
N ASP A 29 8.27 13.93 12.94
CA ASP A 29 7.31 14.84 12.29
C ASP A 29 7.25 14.66 10.76
N ASN A 30 8.17 13.86 10.19
CA ASN A 30 8.29 13.71 8.75
C ASN A 30 7.06 13.04 8.15
N VAL A 31 6.65 13.59 7.00
CA VAL A 31 5.58 13.05 6.15
C VAL A 31 6.18 12.66 4.81
N TYR A 32 5.80 11.48 4.34
CA TYR A 32 6.29 10.93 3.08
C TYR A 32 5.15 10.60 2.13
N ASN A 33 5.38 10.90 0.86
CA ASN A 33 4.61 10.35 -0.24
C ASN A 33 5.35 9.16 -0.84
N VAL A 34 4.64 8.05 -1.03
CA VAL A 34 5.17 6.86 -1.67
C VAL A 34 4.41 6.62 -2.96
N THR A 35 5.15 6.45 -4.05
CA THR A 35 4.62 6.04 -5.36
C THR A 35 5.39 4.82 -5.85
N GLY A 36 4.85 4.13 -6.84
CA GLY A 36 5.50 2.94 -7.38
C GLY A 36 4.53 1.96 -8.00
N ASN A 37 5.13 0.93 -8.60
CA ASN A 37 4.42 -0.19 -9.17
C ASN A 37 5.32 -1.43 -9.11
N TRP A 38 4.70 -2.60 -9.03
CA TRP A 38 5.42 -3.87 -9.02
C TRP A 38 4.56 -5.00 -9.58
N THR A 39 5.23 -6.03 -10.05
CA THR A 39 4.64 -7.32 -10.38
C THR A 39 4.98 -8.33 -9.29
N THR A 40 4.04 -9.21 -8.98
CA THR A 40 4.24 -10.34 -8.07
C THR A 40 3.91 -11.63 -8.80
N THR A 41 4.89 -12.51 -8.95
CA THR A 41 4.74 -13.85 -9.47
C THR A 41 4.46 -14.82 -8.32
N PHE A 42 3.31 -15.46 -8.39
CA PHE A 42 2.82 -16.44 -7.42
C PHE A 42 3.44 -17.83 -7.69
N PRO A 43 3.43 -18.74 -6.70
CA PRO A 43 3.95 -20.11 -6.88
C PRO A 43 3.32 -20.87 -8.06
N ASN A 44 2.06 -20.57 -8.39
CA ASN A 44 1.32 -21.16 -9.51
C ASN A 44 1.54 -20.38 -10.83
N THR A 45 2.65 -19.65 -10.94
CA THR A 45 3.05 -18.79 -12.07
C THR A 45 2.09 -17.64 -12.43
N THR A 46 1.00 -17.47 -11.68
CA THR A 46 0.09 -16.33 -11.87
C THR A 46 0.79 -15.03 -11.54
N ILE A 47 0.59 -14.00 -12.37
CA ILE A 47 1.16 -12.67 -12.16
C ILE A 47 0.07 -11.72 -11.66
N GLN A 48 0.39 -10.98 -10.60
CA GLN A 48 -0.38 -9.83 -10.13
C GLN A 48 0.41 -8.56 -10.42
N SER A 49 -0.21 -7.59 -11.09
CA SER A 49 0.35 -6.24 -11.21
C SER A 49 -0.25 -5.37 -10.12
N SER A 50 0.55 -4.53 -9.48
CA SER A 50 0.09 -3.58 -8.46
C SER A 50 0.70 -2.21 -8.70
N THR A 51 -0.12 -1.17 -8.63
CA THR A 51 0.28 0.21 -8.85
C THR A 51 -0.31 1.07 -7.75
N ILE A 52 0.51 1.97 -7.21
CA ILE A 52 0.03 3.04 -6.35
C ILE A 52 -0.62 4.09 -7.26
N THR A 53 -1.95 4.12 -7.32
CA THR A 53 -2.73 5.01 -8.20
C THR A 53 -2.98 6.37 -7.57
N THR A 54 -3.01 6.44 -6.24
CA THR A 54 -2.92 7.69 -5.47
C THR A 54 -1.76 7.56 -4.49
N PRO A 55 -0.81 8.53 -4.44
CA PRO A 55 0.36 8.44 -3.57
C PRO A 55 -0.01 8.07 -2.13
N LEU A 56 0.73 7.12 -1.56
CA LEU A 56 0.52 6.72 -0.17
C LEU A 56 1.14 7.75 0.75
N VAL A 57 0.39 8.22 1.73
CA VAL A 57 0.87 9.16 2.75
C VAL A 57 1.27 8.38 3.99
N ILE A 58 2.54 8.51 4.37
CA ILE A 58 3.11 7.90 5.58
C ILE A 58 3.58 9.04 6.49
N LYS A 59 2.98 9.14 7.67
CA LYS A 59 3.42 10.05 8.73
C LYS A 59 4.27 9.26 9.72
N LEU A 60 5.49 9.69 10.05
CA LEU A 60 6.37 8.91 10.94
C LEU A 60 5.90 8.87 12.40
N ASN A 61 5.00 9.76 12.81
CA ASN A 61 4.31 9.71 14.09
C ASN A 61 3.07 8.80 14.09
N CYS A 62 2.78 8.10 13.00
CA CYS A 62 1.65 7.19 12.87
C CYS A 62 2.13 5.79 12.47
N ALA A 63 1.58 4.75 13.10
CA ALA A 63 1.93 3.36 12.78
C ALA A 63 1.37 2.89 11.44
N ASN A 64 0.36 3.59 10.90
CA ASN A 64 -0.39 3.20 9.72
C ASN A 64 -0.11 4.12 8.53
N ILE A 65 -0.34 3.60 7.33
CA ILE A 65 -0.48 4.42 6.12
C ILE A 65 -1.85 5.10 6.22
N VAL A 66 -1.86 6.43 6.15
CA VAL A 66 -3.07 7.22 6.50
C VAL A 66 -3.92 7.60 5.30
N LYS A 67 -3.38 7.48 4.08
CA LYS A 67 -4.05 7.87 2.84
C LYS A 67 -3.37 7.26 1.63
N GLY A 68 -4.13 7.12 0.55
CA GLY A 68 -3.65 6.73 -0.76
C GLY A 68 -4.28 5.44 -1.22
N VAL A 69 -4.06 5.08 -2.48
CA VAL A 69 -4.75 3.95 -3.11
C VAL A 69 -3.75 3.06 -3.83
N ILE A 70 -3.82 1.76 -3.55
CA ILE A 70 -3.15 0.72 -4.34
C ILE A 70 -4.21 0.01 -5.17
N THR A 71 -3.96 -0.10 -6.47
CA THR A 71 -4.76 -0.92 -7.37
C THR A 71 -3.95 -2.14 -7.79
N SER A 72 -4.51 -3.33 -7.62
CA SER A 72 -3.93 -4.59 -8.07
C SER A 72 -4.83 -5.26 -9.09
N THR A 73 -4.22 -5.84 -10.13
CA THR A 73 -4.92 -6.63 -11.14
C THR A 73 -4.33 -8.03 -11.23
N ARG A 74 -5.19 -9.05 -11.31
CA ARG A 74 -4.80 -10.46 -11.44
C ARG A 74 -5.93 -11.28 -12.06
N ASN A 75 -5.62 -12.03 -13.12
CA ASN A 75 -6.57 -12.91 -13.82
C ASN A 75 -7.90 -12.21 -14.19
N GLY A 76 -7.82 -10.99 -14.72
CA GLY A 76 -8.98 -10.17 -15.07
C GLY A 76 -9.74 -9.55 -13.90
N ASN A 77 -9.37 -9.85 -12.65
CA ASN A 77 -9.94 -9.22 -11.46
C ASN A 77 -9.14 -7.98 -11.07
N THR A 78 -9.84 -6.98 -10.54
CA THR A 78 -9.24 -5.76 -9.98
C THR A 78 -9.59 -5.66 -8.50
N ALA A 79 -8.57 -5.43 -7.68
CA ALA A 79 -8.70 -5.09 -6.28
C ALA A 79 -8.14 -3.70 -6.03
N THR A 80 -8.80 -2.88 -5.22
CA THR A 80 -8.25 -1.63 -4.71
C THR A 80 -8.23 -1.65 -3.19
N LEU A 81 -7.18 -1.05 -2.62
CA LEU A 81 -7.06 -0.78 -1.21
C LEU A 81 -6.88 0.72 -1.02
N ASP A 82 -7.90 1.37 -0.48
CA ASP A 82 -7.90 2.79 -0.11
C ASP A 82 -7.62 2.92 1.39
N TYR A 83 -6.53 3.60 1.73
CA TYR A 83 -6.06 3.80 3.11
C TYR A 83 -6.78 4.94 3.84
N GLY A 84 -7.75 5.60 3.22
CA GLY A 84 -8.57 6.61 3.87
C GLY A 84 -8.15 8.05 3.58
N ASN A 85 -8.51 8.95 4.50
CA ASN A 85 -8.54 10.39 4.27
C ASN A 85 -7.32 11.16 4.81
N GLY A 86 -6.47 10.52 5.61
CA GLY A 86 -5.33 11.15 6.30
C GLY A 86 -5.35 11.02 7.82
N ASP A 87 -6.43 10.49 8.40
CA ASP A 87 -6.54 10.20 9.83
C ASP A 87 -5.58 9.07 10.24
N CYS A 88 -5.02 9.16 11.46
CA CYS A 88 -4.14 8.11 11.98
C CYS A 88 -4.97 7.01 12.64
N ASP A 89 -5.66 6.23 11.81
CA ASP A 89 -6.35 5.01 12.20
C ASP A 89 -5.86 3.82 11.35
N ASN A 90 -6.47 2.66 11.53
CA ASN A 90 -6.18 1.45 10.75
C ASN A 90 -7.39 1.05 9.88
N LEU A 91 -8.25 2.00 9.53
CA LEU A 91 -9.41 1.76 8.69
C LEU A 91 -9.03 1.89 7.23
N ALA A 92 -9.57 1.00 6.41
CA ALA A 92 -9.37 1.06 4.96
C ALA A 92 -10.62 0.56 4.24
N VAL A 93 -10.74 0.92 2.97
CA VAL A 93 -11.77 0.38 2.08
C VAL A 93 -11.12 -0.56 1.08
N PHE A 94 -11.47 -1.84 1.16
CA PHE A 94 -11.07 -2.83 0.19
C PHE A 94 -12.19 -3.04 -0.82
N THR A 95 -11.90 -2.78 -2.11
CA THR A 95 -12.86 -3.01 -3.19
C THR A 95 -12.37 -4.14 -4.06
N PHE A 96 -13.21 -5.15 -4.29
CA PHE A 96 -12.91 -6.25 -5.20
C PHE A 96 -13.96 -6.30 -6.30
N ASN A 97 -13.53 -6.14 -7.57
CA ASN A 97 -14.40 -6.09 -8.74
C ASN A 97 -15.63 -5.17 -8.57
N GLY A 98 -15.42 -4.00 -7.97
CA GLY A 98 -16.46 -3.00 -7.71
C GLY A 98 -17.25 -3.17 -6.41
N VAL A 99 -17.06 -4.28 -5.67
CA VAL A 99 -17.71 -4.49 -4.37
C VAL A 99 -16.81 -4.00 -3.24
N ALA A 100 -17.22 -2.93 -2.56
CA ALA A 100 -16.46 -2.29 -1.48
C ALA A 100 -16.82 -2.85 -0.10
N ASN A 101 -15.80 -3.05 0.75
CA ASN A 101 -15.94 -3.46 2.14
C ASN A 101 -15.00 -2.62 3.01
N ASN A 102 -15.52 -2.14 4.13
CA ASN A 102 -14.70 -1.49 5.16
C ASN A 102 -13.95 -2.57 5.94
N ILE A 103 -12.65 -2.39 6.11
CA ILE A 103 -11.78 -3.33 6.80
C ILE A 103 -10.91 -2.61 7.85
N VAL A 104 -10.44 -3.38 8.81
CA VAL A 104 -9.46 -2.95 9.81
C VAL A 104 -8.14 -3.65 9.48
N LEU A 105 -7.08 -2.86 9.25
CA LEU A 105 -5.75 -3.36 8.89
C LEU A 105 -5.00 -3.83 10.15
N GLY A 106 -4.30 -4.96 10.03
CA GLY A 106 -3.41 -5.48 11.07
C GLY A 106 -4.07 -6.36 12.14
N ASN A 107 -5.34 -6.76 11.96
CA ASN A 107 -6.04 -7.72 12.82
C ASN A 107 -6.05 -9.13 12.22
#